data_AF-A0AAX0IA56-F1
#
_entry.id   AF-A0AAX0IA56-F1
#
_cell.length_a   1.000
_cell.length_b   1.000
_cell.length_c   1.000
_cell.angle_alpha   90.00
_cell.angle_beta   90.00
_cell.angle_gamma   90.00
#
_symmetry.space_group_name_H-M   'P 1'
#
loop_
_entity.id
_entity.type
_entity.pdbx_description
1 polymer ?
#
loop_
_entity_poly.entity_id
_entity_poly.type
_entity_poly.pdbx_seq_one_letter_code
_entity_poly.pdbx_strand_id
1 'polypeptide(L)'
;MKHHMARQIIPKIILSVLLVGCASAPPAPVLIEVPVMVPCLGEVPPRPAYEFDKLPSTATDGEIVLALARDWPRQTKYSGQLEALLSGCL
;
A
#
# COMPACT_ATOMS: atom_id res chain seq x y z
N MET A 1 -31.00 60.43 -31.13
CA MET A 1 -31.45 59.17 -30.50
C MET A 1 -30.43 58.03 -30.57
N LYS A 2 -29.75 57.81 -31.71
CA LYS A 2 -28.77 56.71 -31.94
C LYS A 2 -27.55 56.70 -31.00
N HIS A 3 -27.01 57.88 -30.66
CA HIS A 3 -25.84 58.02 -29.77
C HIS A 3 -26.12 57.70 -28.29
N HIS A 4 -27.35 57.92 -27.82
CA HIS A 4 -27.73 57.63 -26.43
C HIS A 4 -27.84 56.12 -26.19
N MET A 5 -28.36 55.37 -27.18
CA MET A 5 -28.42 53.91 -27.16
C MET A 5 -27.01 53.31 -27.14
N ALA A 6 -26.10 53.78 -28.01
CA ALA A 6 -24.72 53.28 -28.06
C ALA A 6 -23.96 53.52 -26.74
N ARG A 7 -24.14 54.68 -26.10
CA ARG A 7 -23.49 55.03 -24.82
C ARG A 7 -23.94 54.13 -23.65
N GLN A 8 -25.17 53.62 -23.69
CA GLN A 8 -25.70 52.73 -22.64
C GLN A 8 -25.43 51.23 -22.91
N ILE A 9 -25.19 50.84 -24.16
CA ILE A 9 -25.01 49.43 -24.55
C ILE A 9 -23.58 48.95 -24.32
N ILE A 10 -22.58 49.79 -24.62
CA ILE A 10 -21.15 49.47 -24.46
C ILE A 10 -20.77 48.98 -23.04
N PRO A 11 -21.14 49.67 -21.94
CA PRO A 11 -20.77 49.22 -20.60
C PRO A 11 -21.44 47.90 -20.21
N LYS A 12 -22.66 47.62 -20.72
CA LYS A 12 -23.35 46.36 -20.51
C LYS A 12 -22.66 45.20 -21.21
N ILE A 13 -22.19 45.42 -22.43
CA ILE A 13 -21.41 44.42 -23.19
C ILE A 13 -20.09 44.14 -22.47
N ILE A 14 -19.35 45.18 -22.06
CA ILE A 14 -18.10 45.01 -21.32
C ILE A 14 -18.34 44.18 -20.05
N LEU A 15 -19.34 44.56 -19.25
CA LEU A 15 -19.69 43.82 -18.04
C LEU A 15 -20.04 42.36 -18.36
N SER A 16 -20.86 42.10 -19.37
CA SER A 16 -21.22 40.73 -19.76
C SER A 16 -20.02 39.88 -20.19
N VAL A 17 -19.01 40.48 -20.86
CA VAL A 17 -17.78 39.80 -21.28
C VAL A 17 -16.90 39.48 -20.08
N LEU A 18 -16.80 40.36 -19.08
CA LEU A 18 -16.02 40.09 -17.86
C LEU A 18 -16.61 38.95 -17.02
N LEU A 19 -17.93 38.74 -17.04
CA LEU A 19 -18.60 37.68 -16.28
C LEU A 19 -18.43 36.26 -16.87
N VAL A 20 -18.02 36.13 -18.13
CA VAL A 20 -17.85 34.81 -18.79
C VAL A 20 -16.75 33.97 -18.11
N GLY A 21 -15.73 34.61 -17.53
CA GLY A 21 -14.66 33.92 -16.81
C GLY A 21 -15.06 33.32 -15.46
N CYS A 22 -16.17 33.76 -14.85
CA CYS A 22 -16.67 33.21 -13.58
C CYS A 22 -17.60 32.00 -13.77
N ALA A 23 -18.06 31.74 -14.99
CA ALA A 23 -18.96 30.63 -15.30
C ALA A 23 -18.22 29.32 -15.64
N SER A 24 -16.89 29.33 -15.73
CA SER A 24 -16.12 28.12 -16.02
C SER A 24 -16.04 27.23 -14.79
N ALA A 25 -16.84 26.16 -14.76
CA ALA A 25 -16.67 25.09 -13.80
C ALA A 25 -15.28 24.45 -13.98
N PRO A 26 -14.56 24.13 -12.89
CA PRO A 26 -13.32 23.37 -13.00
C PRO A 26 -13.63 21.98 -13.60
N PRO A 27 -12.66 21.36 -14.29
CA PRO A 27 -12.82 19.99 -14.76
C PRO A 27 -13.14 19.06 -13.59
N ALA A 28 -13.96 18.04 -13.87
CA ALA A 28 -14.30 17.05 -12.85
C ALA A 28 -13.03 16.34 -12.34
N PRO A 29 -12.99 15.97 -11.04
CA PRO A 29 -11.89 15.17 -10.51
C PRO A 29 -11.70 13.89 -11.32
N VAL A 30 -10.45 13.58 -11.65
CA VAL A 30 -10.06 12.36 -12.37
C VAL A 30 -9.40 11.41 -11.38
N LEU A 31 -9.83 10.14 -11.40
CA LEU A 31 -9.15 9.08 -10.66
C LEU A 31 -7.88 8.68 -11.41
N ILE A 32 -6.74 8.74 -10.73
CA ILE A 32 -5.44 8.36 -11.27
C ILE A 32 -4.90 7.22 -10.40
N GLU A 33 -4.68 6.05 -11.00
CA GLU A 33 -4.00 4.94 -10.33
C GLU A 33 -2.50 5.15 -10.42
N VAL A 34 -1.86 5.40 -9.28
CA VAL A 34 -0.42 5.55 -9.16
C VAL A 34 0.18 4.22 -8.73
N PRO A 35 1.09 3.61 -9.51
CA PRO A 35 1.74 2.38 -9.10
C PRO A 35 2.60 2.65 -7.87
N VAL A 36 2.29 1.97 -6.77
CA VAL A 36 3.06 1.98 -5.54
C VAL A 36 3.68 0.60 -5.32
N MET A 37 4.96 0.56 -4.95
CA MET A 37 5.64 -0.68 -4.62
C MET A 37 5.03 -1.23 -3.33
N VAL A 38 4.32 -2.35 -3.42
CA VAL A 38 3.79 -3.08 -2.27
C VAL A 38 4.70 -4.24 -1.92
N PRO A 39 4.81 -4.63 -0.64
CA PRO A 39 5.47 -5.87 -0.26
C PRO A 39 4.81 -7.03 -1.00
N CYS A 40 5.62 -7.87 -1.64
CA CYS A 40 5.08 -9.05 -2.31
C CYS A 40 4.54 -10.08 -1.30
N LEU A 41 5.20 -10.20 -0.14
CA LEU A 41 4.76 -11.05 0.94
C LEU A 41 3.64 -10.36 1.72
N GLY A 42 2.51 -11.04 1.84
CA GLY A 42 1.42 -10.64 2.73
C GLY A 42 1.71 -11.07 4.17
N GLU A 43 1.13 -12.18 4.59
CA GLU A 43 1.29 -12.71 5.95
C GLU A 43 2.41 -13.75 6.03
N VAL A 44 3.31 -13.58 7.01
CA VAL A 44 4.39 -14.54 7.27
C VAL A 44 3.93 -15.51 8.36
N PRO A 45 4.04 -16.83 8.17
CA PRO A 45 3.63 -17.81 9.16
C PRO A 45 4.42 -17.62 10.46
N PRO A 46 3.78 -17.81 11.62
CA PRO A 46 4.46 -17.66 12.90
C PRO A 46 5.55 -18.71 13.04
N ARG A 47 6.70 -18.31 13.62
CA ARG A 47 7.78 -19.24 13.93
C ARG A 47 7.28 -20.29 14.92
N PRO A 48 7.56 -21.59 14.71
CA PRO A 48 7.24 -22.62 15.69
C PRO A 48 7.92 -22.37 17.03
N ALA A 49 7.24 -22.67 18.13
CA ALA A 49 7.87 -22.71 19.44
C ALA A 49 8.73 -23.98 19.55
N TYR A 50 10.02 -23.84 19.30
CA TYR A 50 10.98 -24.94 19.35
C TYR A 50 11.23 -25.42 20.78
N GLU A 51 11.44 -26.71 20.97
CA GLU A 51 11.83 -27.27 22.26
C GLU A 51 13.24 -26.84 22.66
N PHE A 52 14.13 -26.67 21.67
CA PHE A 52 15.49 -26.19 21.89
C PHE A 52 15.51 -24.81 22.56
N ASP A 53 14.63 -23.90 22.15
CA ASP A 53 14.56 -22.53 22.69
C ASP A 53 14.14 -22.47 24.17
N LYS A 54 13.60 -23.57 24.71
CA LYS A 54 13.15 -23.68 26.10
C LYS A 54 14.22 -24.26 27.01
N LEU A 55 15.32 -24.76 26.46
CA LEU A 55 16.37 -25.39 27.25
C LEU A 55 17.13 -24.36 28.07
N PRO A 56 17.47 -24.66 29.34
CA PRO A 56 18.38 -23.83 30.11
C PRO A 56 19.79 -23.89 29.50
N SER A 57 20.61 -22.87 29.74
CA SER A 57 22.01 -22.85 29.29
C SER A 57 22.88 -23.94 29.90
N THR A 58 22.38 -24.63 30.93
CA THR A 58 23.03 -25.74 31.62
C THR A 58 22.55 -27.12 31.15
N ALA A 59 21.71 -27.17 30.11
CA ALA A 59 21.24 -28.44 29.54
C ALA A 59 22.42 -29.30 29.07
N THR A 60 22.30 -30.60 29.27
CA THR A 60 23.31 -31.56 28.79
C THR A 60 23.23 -31.71 27.28
N ASP A 61 24.33 -32.11 26.66
CA ASP A 61 24.40 -32.36 25.21
C ASP A 61 23.32 -33.35 24.74
N GLY A 62 23.01 -34.37 25.56
CA GLY A 62 21.96 -35.34 25.26
C GLY A 62 20.55 -34.72 25.20
N GLU A 63 20.23 -33.81 26.12
CA GLU A 63 18.95 -33.09 26.12
C GLU A 63 18.84 -32.15 24.92
N ILE A 64 19.95 -31.48 24.57
CA ILE A 64 20.05 -30.62 23.39
C ILE A 64 19.78 -31.41 22.11
N VAL A 65 20.47 -32.54 21.92
CA VAL A 65 20.31 -33.38 20.72
C VAL A 65 18.88 -33.90 20.59
N LEU A 66 18.26 -34.31 21.70
CA LEU A 66 16.86 -34.77 21.69
C LEU A 66 15.87 -33.64 21.36
N ALA A 67 16.09 -32.43 21.87
CA ALA A 67 15.26 -31.28 21.53
C ALA A 67 15.37 -30.94 20.03
N LEU A 68 16.61 -30.87 19.51
CA LEU A 68 16.86 -30.62 18.09
C LEU A 68 16.22 -31.70 17.20
N ALA A 69 16.31 -32.97 17.57
CA ALA A 69 15.69 -34.06 16.83
C ALA A 69 14.16 -33.92 16.73
N ARG A 70 13.51 -33.42 17.79
CA ARG A 70 12.05 -33.14 17.81
C ARG A 70 11.69 -31.92 16.99
N ASP A 71 12.55 -30.91 16.98
CA ASP A 71 12.34 -29.66 16.25
C ASP A 71 12.62 -29.79 14.75
N TRP A 72 13.48 -30.73 14.35
CA TRP A 72 13.85 -30.96 12.96
C TRP A 72 12.66 -31.04 11.98
N PRO A 73 11.65 -31.91 12.17
CA PRO A 73 10.50 -31.96 11.26
C PRO A 73 9.67 -30.66 11.27
N ARG A 74 9.60 -29.96 12.41
CA ARG A 74 8.89 -28.66 12.51
C ARG A 74 9.61 -27.58 11.70
N GLN A 75 10.94 -27.53 11.80
CA GLN A 75 11.78 -26.62 11.05
C GLN A 75 11.66 -26.88 9.54
N THR A 76 11.79 -28.14 9.10
CA THR A 76 11.67 -28.49 7.68
C THR A 76 10.32 -28.05 7.10
N LYS A 77 9.22 -28.29 7.83
CA LYS A 77 7.89 -27.84 7.42
C LYS A 77 7.81 -26.31 7.34
N TYR A 78 8.32 -25.61 8.34
CA TYR A 78 8.30 -24.15 8.38
C TYR A 78 9.13 -23.53 7.23
N SER A 79 10.33 -24.04 6.98
CA SER A 79 11.16 -23.61 5.85
C SER A 79 10.45 -23.83 4.52
N GLY A 80 9.83 -25.00 4.31
CA GLY A 80 9.05 -25.25 3.10
C GLY A 80 7.86 -24.30 2.91
N GLN A 81 7.20 -23.88 4.00
CA GLN A 81 6.15 -22.86 3.94
C GLN A 81 6.70 -21.49 3.55
N LEU A 82 7.86 -21.10 4.11
CA LEU A 82 8.51 -19.83 3.75
C LEU A 82 8.98 -19.83 2.29
N GLU A 83 9.58 -20.93 1.82
CA GLU A 83 9.98 -21.10 0.42
C GLU A 83 8.80 -21.03 -0.54
N ALA A 84 7.67 -21.66 -0.18
CA ALA A 84 6.44 -21.58 -0.96
C ALA A 84 5.91 -20.15 -1.07
N LEU A 85 5.92 -19.38 0.03
CA LEU A 85 5.53 -17.97 0.02
C LEU A 85 6.45 -17.11 -0.84
N LEU A 86 7.76 -17.34 -0.75
CA LEU A 86 8.75 -16.63 -1.56
C LEU A 86 8.64 -16.97 -3.05
N SER A 87 8.25 -18.20 -3.40
CA SER A 87 8.07 -18.60 -4.80
C SER A 87 6.96 -17.81 -5.53
N GLY A 88 5.99 -17.28 -4.79
CA GLY A 88 4.96 -16.37 -5.33
C GLY A 88 5.46 -14.96 -5.60
N CYS A 89 6.71 -14.66 -5.22
CA CYS A 89 7.31 -13.32 -5.26
C CYS A 89 8.52 -13.17 -6.18
N LEU A 90 8.98 -14.27 -6.79
CA LEU A 90 10.07 -14.30 -7.75
C LEU A 90 9.56 -14.07 -9.18
#